data_AF-A0A454VY88-F1
#
_entry.id   AF-A0A454VY88-F1
#
_cell.length_a   1.000
_cell.length_b   1.000
_cell.length_c   1.000
_cell.angle_alpha   90.00
_cell.angle_beta   90.00
_cell.angle_gamma   90.00
#
_symmetry.space_group_name_H-M   'P 1'
#
loop_
_entity.id
_entity.type
_entity.pdbx_description
1 polymer ?
#
loop_
_entity_poly.entity_id
_entity_poly.type
_entity_poly.pdbx_seq_one_letter_code
_entity_poly.pdbx_strand_id
1 'polypeptide(L)'
;MIDFLNRNVFQPHPELLVFITVALGFLFGKLRYRTLALGAVTGCLVAGLLLGAQFEVTIDATVKNLFFTMSLFALGYKVGPQFFRGLKKDGLPQVVNAVVVCVTGLLVSWGFAAMLGYGPGLSAGLLGGALTQSAVIGVAQDAIGNLPGLSAAQTKNEENLVAIGYAVTYPLGTILCALLLANVLPKLYKRDLAAESARLAEELDAPGDDPDLSEGYYEVVLRAYRVERPDLAGRTIDD
;
A
#
# COMPACT_ATOMS: atom_id res chain seq x y z
N MET A 1 -15.62 19.01 25.84
CA MET A 1 -16.05 19.02 24.42
C MET A 1 -15.84 17.65 23.77
N ILE A 2 -14.65 17.06 23.90
CA ILE A 2 -14.33 15.72 23.36
C ILE A 2 -15.26 14.63 23.94
N ASP A 3 -15.45 14.61 25.26
CA ASP A 3 -16.34 13.62 25.90
C ASP A 3 -17.81 13.73 25.46
N PHE A 4 -18.26 14.96 25.18
CA PHE A 4 -19.61 15.21 24.66
C PHE A 4 -19.76 14.65 23.25
N LEU A 5 -18.78 14.89 22.38
CA LEU A 5 -18.78 14.36 21.00
C LEU A 5 -18.66 12.83 21.00
N ASN A 6 -17.79 12.28 21.85
CA ASN A 6 -17.62 10.83 21.97
C ASN A 6 -18.94 10.18 22.39
N ARG A 7 -19.55 10.64 23.49
CA ARG A 7 -20.76 10.02 24.06
C ARG A 7 -22.02 10.23 23.21
N ASN A 8 -22.21 11.40 22.60
CA ASN A 8 -23.46 11.76 21.95
C ASN A 8 -23.44 11.65 20.42
N VAL A 9 -22.26 11.57 19.79
CA VAL A 9 -22.14 11.51 18.32
C VAL A 9 -21.44 10.24 17.87
N PHE A 10 -20.23 9.97 18.37
CA PHE A 10 -19.41 8.89 17.81
C PHE A 10 -19.72 7.50 18.38
N GLN A 11 -20.10 7.38 19.64
CA GLN A 11 -20.54 6.09 20.21
C GLN A 11 -21.85 5.59 19.57
N PRO A 12 -22.89 6.45 19.35
CA PRO A 12 -24.09 6.03 18.62
C PRO A 12 -23.87 5.83 17.13
N HIS A 13 -22.94 6.58 16.52
CA HIS A 13 -22.65 6.57 15.09
C HIS A 13 -21.14 6.44 14.79
N PRO A 14 -20.51 5.26 15.02
CA PRO A 14 -19.09 5.03 14.78
C PRO A 14 -18.66 5.29 13.33
N GLU A 15 -19.57 5.13 12.37
CA GLU A 15 -19.36 5.39 10.94
C GLU A 15 -18.95 6.84 10.66
N LEU A 16 -19.44 7.81 11.43
CA LEU A 16 -19.07 9.22 11.29
C LEU A 16 -17.59 9.43 11.61
N LEU A 17 -17.08 8.71 12.62
CA LEU A 17 -15.66 8.79 12.98
C LEU A 17 -14.78 8.23 11.86
N VAL A 18 -15.21 7.16 11.19
CA VAL A 18 -14.52 6.60 10.02
C VAL A 18 -14.51 7.59 8.86
N PHE A 19 -15.64 8.20 8.51
CA PHE A 19 -15.71 9.18 7.43
C PHE A 19 -14.87 10.42 7.70
N ILE A 20 -14.89 10.94 8.92
CA ILE A 20 -14.05 12.07 9.33
C ILE A 20 -12.57 11.68 9.27
N THR A 21 -12.22 10.47 9.71
CA THR A 21 -10.85 9.95 9.63
C THR A 21 -10.36 9.92 8.18
N VAL A 22 -11.19 9.44 7.25
CA VAL A 22 -10.85 9.42 5.82
C VAL A 22 -10.76 10.85 5.27
N ALA A 23 -11.71 11.73 5.58
CA ALA A 23 -11.71 13.11 5.09
C ALA A 23 -10.47 13.88 5.54
N LEU A 24 -10.15 13.83 6.85
CA LEU A 24 -8.93 14.43 7.39
C LEU A 24 -7.68 13.73 6.89
N GLY A 25 -7.72 12.41 6.72
CA GLY A 25 -6.61 11.64 6.17
C GLY A 25 -6.25 12.04 4.74
N PHE A 26 -7.24 12.25 3.88
CA PHE A 26 -7.03 12.78 2.53
C PHE A 26 -6.55 14.24 2.56
N LEU A 27 -7.08 15.06 3.47
CA LEU A 27 -6.64 16.45 3.63
C LEU A 27 -5.16 16.51 4.05
N PHE A 28 -4.76 15.73 5.05
CA PHE A 28 -3.37 15.63 5.49
C PHE A 28 -2.48 14.94 4.46
N GLY A 29 -3.00 13.95 3.73
CA GLY A 29 -2.27 13.27 2.67
C GLY A 29 -1.91 14.19 1.49
N LYS A 30 -2.70 15.25 1.27
CA LYS A 30 -2.40 16.31 0.28
C LYS A 30 -1.33 17.29 0.76
N LEU A 31 -0.95 17.28 2.04
CA LEU A 31 0.14 18.12 2.53
C LEU A 31 1.43 17.66 1.87
N ARG A 32 2.05 18.58 1.14
CA ARG A 32 3.31 18.37 0.44
C ARG A 32 4.38 19.20 1.13
N TYR A 33 5.48 18.55 1.51
CA TYR A 33 6.67 19.22 1.98
C TYR A 33 7.79 19.05 0.94
N ARG A 34 8.10 20.14 0.22
CA ARG A 34 9.01 20.15 -0.93
C ARG A 34 8.56 19.14 -2.00
N THR A 35 9.38 18.14 -2.31
CA THR A 35 9.07 17.12 -3.32
C THR A 35 8.22 15.98 -2.74
N LEU A 36 8.19 15.79 -1.42
CA LEU A 36 7.54 14.65 -0.78
C LEU A 36 6.09 15.00 -0.41
N ALA A 37 5.14 14.26 -0.99
CA ALA A 37 3.77 14.20 -0.52
C ALA A 37 3.63 13.08 0.51
N LEU A 38 2.87 13.32 1.59
CA LEU A 38 2.58 12.28 2.59
C LEU A 38 1.80 11.11 1.96
N GLY A 39 0.88 11.43 1.04
CA GLY A 39 0.01 10.47 0.39
C GLY A 39 -1.23 10.16 1.23
N ALA A 40 -2.32 9.81 0.55
CA ALA A 40 -3.62 9.58 1.17
C ALA A 40 -3.59 8.46 2.23
N VAL A 41 -2.86 7.37 1.96
CA VAL A 41 -2.77 6.23 2.89
C VAL A 41 -2.11 6.64 4.21
N THR A 42 -0.93 7.28 4.13
CA THR A 42 -0.19 7.77 5.30
C THR A 42 -1.03 8.77 6.09
N GLY A 43 -1.69 9.71 5.40
CA GLY A 43 -2.57 10.68 6.04
C GLY A 43 -3.74 10.03 6.78
N CYS A 44 -4.41 9.05 6.17
CA CYS A 44 -5.48 8.28 6.82
C CYS A 44 -4.99 7.48 8.04
N LEU A 45 -3.79 6.89 7.99
CA LEU A 45 -3.22 6.17 9.13
C LEU A 45 -2.90 7.12 10.29
N VAL A 46 -2.30 8.28 10.02
CA VAL A 46 -2.01 9.29 11.06
C VAL A 46 -3.30 9.86 11.64
N ALA A 47 -4.28 10.21 10.79
CA ALA A 47 -5.58 10.69 11.25
C ALA A 47 -6.29 9.63 12.11
N GLY A 48 -6.26 8.37 11.68
CA GLY A 48 -6.88 7.25 12.41
C GLY A 48 -6.21 6.99 13.75
N LEU A 49 -4.88 7.10 13.83
CA LEU A 49 -4.16 6.95 15.09
C LEU A 49 -4.48 8.09 16.07
N LEU A 50 -4.51 9.34 15.59
CA LEU A 50 -4.83 10.51 16.41
C LEU A 50 -6.28 10.49 16.90
N LEU A 51 -7.23 10.23 16.01
CA LEU A 51 -8.65 10.18 16.37
C LEU A 51 -8.98 8.96 17.21
N GLY A 52 -8.39 7.80 16.90
CA GLY A 52 -8.59 6.57 17.70
C GLY A 52 -8.03 6.67 19.12
N ALA A 53 -6.93 7.40 19.31
CA ALA A 53 -6.39 7.69 20.64
C ALA A 53 -7.26 8.67 21.45
N GLN A 54 -8.08 9.48 20.79
CA GLN A 54 -8.87 10.54 21.42
C GLN A 54 -10.34 10.15 21.65
N PHE A 55 -10.90 9.38 20.71
CA PHE A 55 -12.28 8.92 20.69
C PHE A 55 -12.24 7.39 20.71
N GLU A 56 -12.16 6.80 21.90
CA GLU A 56 -12.12 5.34 22.13
C GLU A 56 -13.46 4.67 21.73
N VAL A 57 -13.76 4.69 20.45
CA VAL A 57 -14.99 4.18 19.86
C VAL A 57 -14.71 2.81 19.27
N THR A 58 -15.44 1.81 19.76
CA THR A 58 -15.40 0.47 19.21
C THR A 58 -16.09 0.42 17.85
N ILE A 59 -15.32 0.16 16.80
CA ILE A 59 -15.85 -0.15 15.47
C ILE A 59 -16.09 -1.66 15.39
N ASP A 60 -17.24 -2.04 14.81
CA ASP A 60 -17.61 -3.44 14.64
C ASP A 60 -16.59 -4.19 13.76
N ALA A 61 -16.26 -5.42 14.16
CA ALA A 61 -15.28 -6.25 13.45
C ALA A 61 -15.72 -6.59 12.02
N THR A 62 -17.03 -6.70 11.77
CA THR A 62 -17.59 -6.93 10.44
C THR A 62 -17.26 -5.79 9.50
N VAL A 63 -17.37 -4.55 9.97
CA VAL A 63 -17.05 -3.34 9.18
C VAL A 63 -15.55 -3.32 8.85
N LYS A 64 -14.69 -3.56 9.84
CA LYS A 64 -13.24 -3.69 9.64
C LYS A 64 -12.91 -4.75 8.58
N ASN A 65 -13.46 -5.94 8.72
CA ASN A 65 -13.21 -7.07 7.83
C ASN A 65 -13.73 -6.82 6.41
N LEU A 66 -14.88 -6.16 6.28
CA LEU A 66 -15.45 -5.79 4.99
C LEU A 66 -14.52 -4.85 4.22
N PHE A 67 -14.12 -3.72 4.83
CA PHE A 67 -13.23 -2.76 4.16
C PHE A 67 -11.86 -3.35 3.86
N PHE A 68 -11.31 -4.15 4.77
CA PHE A 68 -10.05 -4.84 4.53
C PHE A 68 -10.15 -5.84 3.36
N THR A 69 -11.21 -6.65 3.32
CA THR A 69 -11.45 -7.61 2.22
C THR A 69 -11.65 -6.91 0.89
N MET A 70 -12.44 -5.82 0.86
CA MET A 70 -12.60 -5.00 -0.35
C MET A 70 -11.26 -4.41 -0.82
N SER A 71 -10.39 -3.99 0.11
CA SER A 71 -9.05 -3.49 -0.23
C SER A 71 -8.15 -4.56 -0.84
N LEU A 72 -8.17 -5.78 -0.30
CA LEU A 72 -7.43 -6.92 -0.85
C LEU A 72 -7.98 -7.35 -2.21
N PHE A 73 -9.32 -7.36 -2.37
CA PHE A 73 -9.97 -7.65 -3.64
C PHE A 73 -9.56 -6.65 -4.72
N ALA A 74 -9.65 -5.35 -4.43
CA ALA A 74 -9.26 -4.30 -5.36
C ALA A 74 -7.77 -4.38 -5.73
N LEU A 75 -6.89 -4.67 -4.76
CA LEU A 75 -5.47 -4.89 -5.02
C LEU A 75 -5.25 -6.10 -5.93
N GLY A 76 -5.92 -7.22 -5.66
CA GLY A 76 -5.85 -8.43 -6.48
C GLY A 76 -6.31 -8.19 -7.92
N TYR A 77 -7.41 -7.46 -8.10
CA TYR A 77 -7.93 -7.11 -9.43
C TYR A 77 -6.97 -6.19 -10.20
N LYS A 78 -6.40 -5.18 -9.53
CA LYS A 78 -5.47 -4.22 -10.14
C LYS A 78 -4.13 -4.86 -10.53
N VAL A 79 -3.55 -5.67 -9.64
CA VAL A 79 -2.19 -6.20 -9.79
C VAL A 79 -2.16 -7.55 -10.54
N GLY A 80 -3.26 -8.32 -10.52
CA GLY A 80 -3.34 -9.65 -11.14
C GLY A 80 -2.90 -9.69 -12.61
N PRO A 81 -3.51 -8.92 -13.52
CA PRO A 81 -3.11 -8.91 -14.93
C PRO A 81 -1.66 -8.46 -15.15
N GLN A 82 -1.16 -7.51 -14.35
CA GLN A 82 0.23 -7.04 -14.41
C GLN A 82 1.21 -8.13 -13.99
N PHE A 83 0.89 -8.88 -12.92
CA PHE A 83 1.69 -10.02 -12.47
C PHE A 83 1.85 -11.08 -13.57
N PHE A 84 0.75 -11.51 -14.21
CA PHE A 84 0.82 -12.51 -15.27
C PHE A 84 1.55 -12.02 -16.53
N ARG A 85 1.44 -10.73 -16.86
CA ARG A 85 2.21 -10.12 -17.95
C ARG A 85 3.70 -10.06 -17.64
N GLY A 86 4.07 -9.70 -16.41
CA GLY A 86 5.46 -9.70 -15.95
C GLY A 86 6.07 -11.09 -15.94
N LEU A 87 5.31 -12.11 -15.53
CA LEU A 87 5.79 -13.48 -15.52
C LEU A 87 6.14 -14.00 -16.93
N LYS A 88 5.44 -13.52 -17.97
CA LYS A 88 5.68 -13.88 -19.38
C LYS A 88 6.90 -13.19 -20.02
N LYS A 89 7.39 -12.08 -19.45
CA LYS A 89 8.51 -11.29 -19.98
C LYS A 89 9.53 -11.07 -18.85
N ASP A 90 10.57 -11.90 -18.81
CA ASP A 90 11.61 -11.88 -17.78
C ASP A 90 11.10 -12.08 -16.33
N GLY A 91 10.11 -12.96 -16.18
CA GLY A 91 9.48 -13.25 -14.89
C GLY A 91 10.40 -13.87 -13.85
N LEU A 92 11.38 -14.68 -14.26
CA LEU A 92 12.24 -15.41 -13.33
C LEU A 92 13.14 -14.46 -12.50
N PRO A 93 13.87 -13.49 -13.09
CA PRO A 93 14.56 -12.46 -12.31
C PRO A 93 13.65 -11.68 -11.34
N GLN A 94 12.41 -11.37 -11.75
CA GLN A 94 11.46 -10.66 -10.89
C GLN A 94 10.98 -11.51 -9.71
N VAL A 95 10.73 -12.80 -9.93
CA VAL A 95 10.38 -13.74 -8.85
C VAL A 95 11.54 -13.89 -7.88
N VAL A 96 12.76 -14.06 -8.37
CA VAL A 96 13.96 -14.16 -7.51
C VAL A 96 14.12 -12.88 -6.68
N ASN A 97 14.00 -11.72 -7.31
CA ASN A 97 14.08 -10.44 -6.60
C ASN A 97 12.97 -10.30 -5.53
N ALA A 98 11.74 -10.69 -5.85
CA ALA A 98 10.64 -10.68 -4.89
C ALA A 98 10.93 -11.60 -3.68
N VAL A 99 11.43 -12.82 -3.92
CA VAL A 99 11.83 -13.73 -2.84
C VAL A 99 12.93 -13.13 -1.99
N VAL A 100 13.97 -12.54 -2.60
CA VAL A 100 15.07 -11.90 -1.87
C VAL A 100 14.56 -10.75 -1.01
N VAL A 101 13.71 -9.86 -1.54
CA VAL A 101 13.15 -8.73 -0.79
C VAL A 101 12.25 -9.21 0.34
N CYS A 102 11.38 -10.19 0.10
CA CYS A 102 10.50 -10.75 1.12
C CYS A 102 11.29 -11.43 2.25
N VAL A 103 12.30 -12.25 1.92
CA VAL A 103 13.12 -12.95 2.90
C VAL A 103 13.99 -11.97 3.68
N THR A 104 14.64 -11.01 3.01
CA THR A 104 15.46 -10.00 3.70
C THR A 104 14.61 -9.10 4.60
N GLY A 105 13.46 -8.64 4.12
CA GLY A 105 12.50 -7.87 4.90
C GLY A 105 12.00 -8.63 6.13
N LEU A 106 11.65 -9.92 5.97
CA LEU A 106 11.26 -10.78 7.08
C LEU A 106 12.38 -10.96 8.09
N LEU A 107 13.59 -11.32 7.65
CA LEU A 107 14.73 -11.57 8.55
C LEU A 107 15.13 -10.31 9.32
N VAL A 108 15.16 -9.15 8.66
CA VAL A 108 15.48 -7.87 9.31
C VAL A 108 14.40 -7.50 10.32
N SER A 109 13.12 -7.56 9.92
CA SER A 109 12.01 -7.24 10.82
C SER A 109 11.95 -8.18 12.02
N TRP A 110 12.11 -9.49 11.79
CA TRP A 110 12.16 -10.51 12.83
C TRP A 110 13.37 -10.31 13.75
N GLY A 111 14.54 -9.98 13.21
CA GLY A 111 15.73 -9.66 13.98
C GLY A 111 15.50 -8.49 14.95
N PHE A 112 14.95 -7.37 14.44
CA PHE A 112 14.61 -6.22 15.30
C PHE A 112 13.52 -6.56 16.32
N ALA A 113 12.49 -7.29 15.92
CA ALA A 113 11.44 -7.72 16.83
C ALA A 113 11.99 -8.58 17.98
N ALA A 114 12.89 -9.53 17.68
CA ALA A 114 13.54 -10.37 18.67
C ALA A 114 14.47 -9.55 19.59
N MET A 115 15.26 -8.61 19.04
CA MET A 115 16.16 -7.75 19.81
C MET A 115 15.40 -6.81 20.77
N LEU A 116 14.24 -6.31 20.36
CA LEU A 116 13.42 -5.37 21.12
C LEU A 116 12.37 -6.05 22.02
N GLY A 117 12.26 -7.38 21.94
CA GLY A 117 11.30 -8.17 22.73
C GLY A 117 9.84 -7.91 22.33
N TYR A 118 9.57 -7.66 21.05
CA TYR A 118 8.22 -7.40 20.56
C TYR A 118 7.37 -8.67 20.51
N GLY A 119 6.11 -8.56 20.95
CA GLY A 119 5.09 -9.59 20.80
C GLY A 119 4.69 -9.84 19.33
N PRO A 120 3.92 -10.90 19.04
CA PRO A 120 3.56 -11.28 17.68
C PRO A 120 2.77 -10.18 16.95
N GLY A 121 1.89 -9.45 17.64
CA GLY A 121 1.10 -8.36 17.07
C GLY A 121 1.97 -7.20 16.61
N LEU A 122 2.77 -6.64 17.51
CA LEU A 122 3.64 -5.50 17.18
C LEU A 122 4.71 -5.87 16.13
N SER A 123 5.26 -7.09 16.20
CA SER A 123 6.23 -7.60 15.23
C SER A 123 5.64 -7.69 13.82
N ALA A 124 4.43 -8.25 13.69
CA ALA A 124 3.74 -8.32 12.41
C ALA A 124 3.31 -6.93 11.89
N GLY A 125 2.89 -6.04 12.79
CA GLY A 125 2.61 -4.65 12.45
C GLY A 125 3.84 -3.91 11.92
N LEU A 126 5.00 -4.09 12.57
CA LEU A 126 6.29 -3.56 12.12
C LEU A 126 6.66 -4.08 10.72
N LEU A 127 6.55 -5.39 10.49
CA LEU A 127 6.82 -5.99 9.18
C LEU A 127 5.91 -5.39 8.10
N GLY A 128 4.61 -5.36 8.36
CA GLY A 128 3.61 -4.87 7.42
C GLY A 128 3.79 -3.38 7.10
N GLY A 129 3.94 -2.53 8.11
CA GLY A 129 4.05 -1.09 7.90
C GLY A 129 5.41 -0.70 7.31
N ALA A 130 6.52 -1.25 7.81
CA ALA A 130 7.85 -0.94 7.29
C ALA A 130 8.02 -1.34 5.81
N LEU A 131 7.44 -2.48 5.41
CA LEU A 131 7.44 -2.94 4.02
C LEU A 131 6.26 -2.41 3.19
N THR A 132 5.38 -1.59 3.78
CA THR A 132 4.15 -1.08 3.13
C THR A 132 3.26 -2.20 2.56
N GLN A 133 3.22 -3.35 3.25
CA GLN A 133 2.48 -4.54 2.86
C GLN A 133 1.21 -4.71 3.69
N SER A 134 0.09 -4.14 3.21
CA SER A 134 -1.21 -4.22 3.89
C SER A 134 -1.71 -5.66 4.09
N ALA A 135 -1.34 -6.58 3.19
CA ALA A 135 -1.74 -8.00 3.28
C ALA A 135 -1.25 -8.69 4.55
N VAL A 136 -0.15 -8.21 5.15
CA VAL A 136 0.37 -8.73 6.42
C VAL A 136 -0.65 -8.59 7.55
N ILE A 137 -1.49 -7.55 7.53
CA ILE A 137 -2.48 -7.31 8.60
C ILE A 137 -3.43 -8.50 8.72
N GLY A 138 -3.97 -8.99 7.60
CA GLY A 138 -4.92 -10.09 7.58
C GLY A 138 -4.27 -11.42 7.96
N VAL A 139 -3.15 -11.75 7.30
CA VAL A 139 -2.44 -13.02 7.55
C VAL A 139 -1.94 -13.09 8.99
N ALA A 140 -1.47 -11.97 9.55
CA ALA A 140 -1.02 -11.92 10.93
C ALA A 140 -2.18 -12.05 11.92
N GLN A 141 -3.32 -11.39 11.67
CA GLN A 141 -4.51 -11.53 12.51
C GLN A 141 -5.02 -12.97 12.52
N ASP A 142 -5.10 -13.62 11.36
CA ASP A 142 -5.48 -15.04 11.26
C ASP A 142 -4.46 -15.94 12.00
N ALA A 143 -3.16 -15.68 11.86
CA ALA A 143 -2.13 -16.44 12.55
C ALA A 143 -2.20 -16.27 14.07
N ILE A 144 -2.38 -15.03 14.55
CA ILE A 144 -2.50 -14.68 15.97
C ILE A 144 -3.75 -15.32 16.58
N GLY A 145 -4.88 -15.31 15.84
CA GLY A 145 -6.13 -15.96 16.25
C GLY A 145 -5.99 -17.45 16.52
N ASN A 146 -5.01 -18.11 15.88
CA ASN A 146 -4.74 -19.54 16.01
C ASN A 146 -3.56 -19.85 16.97
N LEU A 147 -2.96 -18.85 17.62
CA LEU A 147 -1.86 -19.10 18.55
C LEU A 147 -2.33 -19.83 19.81
N PRO A 148 -1.72 -20.97 20.17
CA PRO A 148 -2.04 -21.67 21.41
C PRO A 148 -1.56 -20.87 22.63
N GLY A 149 -2.31 -20.95 23.73
CA GLY A 149 -1.90 -20.41 25.03
C GLY A 149 -2.22 -18.92 25.25
N LEU A 150 -2.90 -18.25 24.32
CA LEU A 150 -3.45 -16.92 24.53
C LEU A 150 -4.92 -17.00 24.94
N SER A 151 -5.32 -16.21 25.93
CA SER A 151 -6.75 -15.96 26.21
C SER A 151 -7.37 -15.09 25.11
N ALA A 152 -8.69 -15.14 24.95
CA ALA A 152 -9.40 -14.32 23.95
C ALA A 152 -9.10 -12.81 24.07
N ALA A 153 -8.90 -12.31 25.30
CA ALA A 153 -8.54 -10.92 25.52
C ALA A 153 -7.11 -10.61 25.04
N GLN A 154 -6.16 -11.53 25.27
CA GLN A 154 -4.78 -11.37 24.81
C GLN A 154 -4.69 -11.46 23.29
N THR A 155 -5.38 -12.43 22.66
CA THR A 155 -5.46 -12.55 21.19
C THR A 155 -5.96 -11.26 20.58
N LYS A 156 -7.08 -10.72 21.08
CA LYS A 156 -7.64 -9.46 20.59
C LYS A 156 -6.68 -8.28 20.78
N ASN A 157 -5.94 -8.24 21.88
CA ASN A 157 -4.93 -7.21 22.10
C ASN A 157 -3.80 -7.30 21.07
N GLU A 158 -3.27 -8.50 20.80
CA GLU A 158 -2.24 -8.72 19.78
C GLU A 158 -2.74 -8.35 18.37
N GLU A 159 -3.97 -8.72 18.01
CA GLU A 159 -4.58 -8.34 16.73
C GLU A 159 -4.71 -6.82 16.56
N ASN A 160 -5.01 -6.09 17.65
CA ASN A 160 -5.04 -4.63 17.64
C ASN A 160 -3.65 -4.04 17.50
N LEU A 161 -2.64 -4.64 18.15
CA LEU A 161 -1.24 -4.23 18.03
C LEU A 161 -0.72 -4.36 16.60
N VAL A 162 -1.21 -5.31 15.80
CA VAL A 162 -0.88 -5.39 14.36
C VAL A 162 -1.25 -4.10 13.64
N ALA A 163 -2.48 -3.62 13.83
CA ALA A 163 -2.97 -2.40 13.18
C ALA A 163 -2.22 -1.15 13.66
N ILE A 164 -1.91 -1.07 14.96
CA ILE A 164 -1.14 0.02 15.55
C ILE A 164 0.30 0.04 15.01
N GLY A 165 0.98 -1.10 15.05
CA GLY A 165 2.35 -1.24 14.55
C GLY A 165 2.43 -0.88 13.06
N TYR A 166 1.46 -1.33 12.27
CA TYR A 166 1.33 -0.96 10.87
C TYR A 166 1.17 0.56 10.68
N ALA A 167 0.21 1.17 11.40
CA ALA A 167 -0.09 2.60 11.27
C ALA A 167 1.09 3.50 11.66
N VAL A 168 1.87 3.11 12.67
CA VAL A 168 3.04 3.88 13.14
C VAL A 168 4.23 3.71 12.20
N THR A 169 4.46 2.53 11.67
CA THR A 169 5.68 2.24 10.87
C THR A 169 5.50 2.53 9.38
N TYR A 170 4.27 2.53 8.85
CA TYR A 170 3.99 2.83 7.46
C TYR A 170 4.44 4.23 7.00
N PRO A 171 4.15 5.33 7.74
CA PRO A 171 4.67 6.65 7.37
C PRO A 171 6.20 6.68 7.28
N LEU A 172 6.87 6.05 8.24
CA LEU A 172 8.33 5.97 8.27
C LEU A 172 8.87 5.14 7.11
N GLY A 173 8.29 3.96 6.85
CA GLY A 173 8.67 3.12 5.71
C GLY A 173 8.55 3.87 4.38
N THR A 174 7.43 4.57 4.18
CA THR A 174 7.18 5.37 2.97
C THR A 174 8.20 6.51 2.82
N ILE A 175 8.37 7.34 3.86
CA ILE A 175 9.21 8.54 3.80
C ILE A 175 10.69 8.16 3.72
N LEU A 176 11.15 7.22 4.56
CA LEU A 176 12.55 6.81 4.59
C LEU A 176 12.96 6.09 3.32
N CYS A 177 12.09 5.23 2.78
CA CYS A 177 12.36 4.56 1.51
C CYS A 177 12.44 5.59 0.37
N ALA A 178 11.49 6.54 0.29
CA ALA A 178 11.54 7.60 -0.71
C ALA A 178 12.82 8.44 -0.62
N LEU A 179 13.22 8.84 0.59
CA LEU A 179 14.46 9.59 0.81
C LEU A 179 15.71 8.79 0.44
N LEU A 180 15.74 7.50 0.77
CA LEU A 180 16.86 6.62 0.48
C LEU A 180 16.99 6.41 -1.03
N LEU A 181 15.89 6.10 -1.72
CA LEU A 181 15.88 5.86 -3.17
C LEU A 181 16.14 7.12 -3.98
N ALA A 182 15.60 8.28 -3.57
CA ALA A 182 15.75 9.51 -4.34
C ALA A 182 17.08 10.24 -4.08
N ASN A 183 17.65 10.13 -2.87
CA ASN A 183 18.82 10.94 -2.49
C ASN A 183 20.08 10.14 -2.17
N VAL A 184 19.95 8.99 -1.52
CA VAL A 184 21.10 8.23 -1.00
C VAL A 184 21.61 7.26 -2.06
N LEU A 185 20.71 6.46 -2.63
CA LEU A 185 21.04 5.42 -3.59
C LEU A 185 21.68 5.96 -4.87
N PRO A 186 21.18 7.06 -5.50
CA PRO A 186 21.80 7.60 -6.71
C PRO A 186 23.23 8.09 -6.47
N LYS A 187 23.47 8.70 -5.30
CA LYS A 187 24.81 9.14 -4.88
C LYS A 187 25.74 7.96 -4.65
N LEU A 188 25.23 6.88 -4.02
CA LEU A 188 26.00 5.66 -3.79
C LEU A 188 26.39 4.98 -5.12
N TYR A 189 25.45 4.91 -6.07
CA TYR A 189 25.67 4.33 -7.40
C TYR A 189 26.32 5.31 -8.40
N LYS A 190 26.59 6.55 -7.97
CA LYS A 190 27.14 7.64 -8.79
C LYS A 190 26.37 7.83 -10.11
N ARG A 191 25.04 7.75 -10.05
CA ARG A 191 24.14 7.91 -11.21
C ARG A 191 23.28 9.16 -11.05
N ASP A 192 23.02 9.80 -12.18
CA ASP A 192 22.06 10.89 -12.28
C ASP A 192 20.68 10.31 -12.63
N LEU A 193 19.75 10.37 -11.67
CA LEU A 193 18.38 9.88 -11.86
C LEU A 193 17.64 10.65 -12.96
N ALA A 194 17.90 11.95 -13.12
CA ALA A 194 17.23 12.75 -14.13
C ALA A 194 17.68 12.33 -15.54
N ALA A 195 18.98 12.11 -15.73
CA ALA A 195 19.52 11.63 -17.00
C ALA A 195 19.06 10.20 -17.33
N GLU A 196 19.08 9.29 -16.36
CA GLU A 196 18.59 7.90 -16.56
C GLU A 196 17.08 7.85 -16.82
N SER A 197 16.29 8.69 -16.13
CA SER A 197 14.85 8.81 -16.39
C SER A 197 14.57 9.35 -17.79
N ALA A 198 15.33 10.35 -18.26
CA ALA A 198 15.19 10.89 -19.61
C ALA A 198 15.53 9.83 -20.67
N ARG A 199 16.62 9.08 -20.48
CA ARG A 199 17.02 7.99 -21.39
C ARG A 199 15.97 6.88 -21.45
N LEU A 200 15.40 6.52 -20.30
CA LEU A 200 14.35 5.51 -20.23
C LEU A 200 13.05 6.00 -20.88
N ALA A 201 12.72 7.29 -20.74
CA ALA A 201 11.57 7.89 -21.41
C ALA A 201 11.70 7.83 -22.94
N GLU A 202 12.89 8.13 -23.48
CA GLU A 202 13.19 7.97 -24.91
C GLU A 202 13.07 6.51 -25.36
N GLU A 203 13.59 5.56 -24.57
CA GLU A 203 13.52 4.13 -24.89
C GLU A 203 12.07 3.58 -24.88
N LEU A 204 11.24 4.10 -23.99
CA LEU A 204 9.84 3.69 -23.84
C LEU A 204 8.87 4.44 -24.76
N ASP A 205 9.35 5.38 -25.58
CA ASP A 205 8.52 6.32 -26.35
C ASP A 205 7.45 6.98 -25.46
N ALA A 206 7.85 7.35 -24.24
CA ALA A 206 6.94 7.89 -23.25
C ALA A 206 6.46 9.29 -23.70
N PRO A 207 5.14 9.57 -23.68
CA PRO A 207 4.64 10.89 -24.03
C PRO A 207 5.24 11.94 -23.11
N GLY A 208 5.67 13.07 -23.68
CA GLY A 208 6.50 14.08 -23.00
C GLY A 208 5.79 14.94 -21.95
N ASP A 209 4.50 14.71 -21.68
CA ASP A 209 3.74 15.50 -20.70
C ASP A 209 3.50 14.72 -19.39
N ASP A 210 3.45 15.50 -18.30
CA ASP A 210 3.24 15.06 -16.92
C ASP A 210 2.14 13.97 -16.84
N PRO A 211 2.43 12.76 -16.33
CA PRO A 211 1.45 11.68 -16.26
C PRO A 211 0.19 12.06 -15.45
N ASP A 212 0.28 13.04 -14.55
CA ASP A 212 -0.86 13.59 -13.79
C ASP A 212 -1.72 14.59 -14.60
N LEU A 213 -1.26 15.06 -15.77
CA LEU A 213 -1.99 15.94 -16.69
C LEU A 213 -2.61 15.19 -17.89
N SER A 214 -2.31 13.90 -18.05
CA SER A 214 -2.93 13.10 -19.11
C SER A 214 -4.41 12.84 -18.81
N GLU A 215 -5.27 12.99 -19.82
CA GLU A 215 -6.69 12.61 -19.72
C GLU A 215 -6.77 11.10 -19.40
N GLY A 216 -7.04 10.76 -18.13
CA GLY A 216 -7.18 9.38 -17.67
C GLY A 216 -8.38 8.62 -18.27
N TYR A 217 -9.09 9.23 -19.22
CA TYR A 217 -10.21 8.68 -19.94
C TYR A 217 -10.06 8.95 -21.43
N TYR A 218 -9.54 7.96 -22.17
CA TYR A 218 -9.67 7.97 -23.63
C TYR A 218 -11.11 7.56 -23.96
N GLU A 219 -11.97 8.53 -24.27
CA GLU A 219 -13.37 8.27 -24.67
C GLU A 219 -13.43 7.30 -25.88
N VAL A 220 -12.41 7.34 -26.73
CA VAL A 220 -12.24 6.43 -27.87
C VAL A 220 -10.79 5.94 -27.94
N VAL A 221 -10.57 4.64 -27.71
CA VAL A 221 -9.29 3.98 -27.96
C VAL A 221 -9.27 3.48 -29.40
N LEU A 222 -8.70 4.26 -30.32
CA LEU A 222 -8.57 3.88 -31.72
C LEU A 222 -7.30 3.05 -31.92
N ARG A 223 -7.46 1.78 -32.31
CA ARG A 223 -6.34 0.89 -32.67
C ARG A 223 -6.37 0.65 -34.17
N ALA A 224 -5.41 1.22 -34.88
CA ALA A 224 -5.19 0.93 -36.30
C ALA A 224 -4.08 -0.13 -36.42
N TYR A 225 -4.36 -1.21 -37.14
CA TYR A 225 -3.39 -2.26 -37.43
C TYR A 225 -3.03 -2.19 -38.91
N ARG A 226 -1.73 -2.19 -39.23
CA ARG A 226 -1.25 -2.40 -40.60
C ARG A 226 -1.09 -3.90 -40.82
N VAL A 227 -1.83 -4.45 -41.77
CA VAL A 227 -1.65 -5.83 -42.19
C VAL A 227 -0.45 -5.90 -43.11
N GLU A 228 0.64 -6.53 -42.66
CA GLU A 228 1.87 -6.69 -43.45
C GLU A 228 1.75 -7.76 -44.54
N ARG A 229 0.70 -8.58 -44.48
CA ARG A 229 0.39 -9.66 -45.41
C ARG A 229 -0.63 -9.23 -46.47
N PRO A 230 -0.22 -8.96 -47.73
CA PRO A 230 -1.12 -8.47 -48.78
C PRO A 230 -2.24 -9.46 -49.13
N ASP A 231 -2.01 -10.75 -48.92
CA ASP A 231 -2.95 -11.86 -49.15
C ASP A 231 -4.16 -11.86 -48.20
N LEU A 232 -4.04 -11.13 -47.08
CA LEU A 232 -5.10 -10.98 -46.08
C LEU A 232 -5.84 -9.64 -46.20
N ALA A 233 -5.36 -8.73 -47.05
CA ALA A 233 -5.99 -7.42 -47.23
C ALA A 233 -7.35 -7.59 -47.90
N GLY A 234 -8.41 -7.09 -47.25
CA GLY A 234 -9.78 -7.13 -47.77
C GLY A 234 -10.55 -8.43 -47.48
N ARG A 235 -9.98 -9.37 -46.72
CA ARG A 235 -10.71 -10.53 -46.22
C ARG A 235 -11.48 -10.20 -44.94
N THR A 236 -12.65 -10.81 -44.78
CA THR A 236 -13.36 -10.77 -43.49
C THR A 236 -12.74 -11.78 -42.53
N ILE A 237 -13.03 -11.66 -41.23
CA ILE A 237 -12.51 -12.61 -40.22
C ILE A 237 -13.07 -14.03 -40.43
N ASP A 238 -14.20 -14.13 -41.13
CA ASP A 238 -14.88 -15.40 -41.42
C ASP A 238 -14.40 -16.08 -42.72
N ASP A 239 -13.54 -15.43 -43.54
CA ASP A 239 -12.98 -15.92 -44.83
C ASP A 239 -11.58 -16.57 -44.70
#